data_AF-A0A961W7R1-F1
#
_entry.id   AF-A0A961W7R1-F1
#
_cell.length_a   1.000
_cell.length_b   1.000
_cell.length_c   1.000
_cell.angle_alpha   90.00
_cell.angle_beta   90.00
_cell.angle_gamma   90.00
#
_symmetry.space_group_name_H-M   'P 1'
#
loop_
_entity.id
_entity.type
_entity.pdbx_description
1 polymer ?
#
loop_
_entity_poly.entity_id
_entity_poly.type
_entity_poly.pdbx_seq_one_letter_code
_entity_poly.pdbx_strand_id
1 'polypeptide(L)'
;PSGRSIQATGIVPDIVVLQENLPEELVGRDGSGGEAGLRGHFGAQGEAEEAGGSSVYVPQDATLDTQLNYAFQLLRGEIQNAAFPPDPDAPVPN
;
A
#
# COMPACT_ATOMS: atom_id res chain seq x y z
N PRO A 1 14.89 10.99 -7.79
CA PRO A 1 13.44 11.27 -7.64
C PRO A 1 12.84 11.55 -9.02
N SER A 2 11.73 10.89 -9.40
CA SER A 2 11.19 10.94 -10.78
C SER A 2 10.49 12.27 -11.14
N GLY A 3 10.27 13.16 -10.18
CA GLY A 3 9.58 14.45 -10.41
C GLY A 3 8.06 14.33 -10.62
N ARG A 4 7.48 13.13 -10.48
CA ARG A 4 6.03 12.91 -10.48
C ARG A 4 5.40 13.45 -9.18
N SER A 5 4.20 14.03 -9.30
CA SER A 5 3.38 14.40 -8.15
C SER A 5 2.68 13.17 -7.56
N ILE A 6 2.73 13.02 -6.23
CA ILE A 6 2.00 11.98 -5.48
C ILE A 6 0.67 12.50 -4.90
N GLN A 7 0.34 13.76 -5.15
CA GLN A 7 -0.86 14.41 -4.65
C GLN A 7 -2.10 13.63 -5.08
N ALA A 8 -2.95 13.27 -4.10
CA ALA A 8 -4.17 12.46 -4.28
C ALA A 8 -3.98 11.07 -4.93
N THR A 9 -2.75 10.64 -5.20
CA THR A 9 -2.41 9.37 -5.90
C THR A 9 -1.55 8.45 -5.05
N GLY A 10 -0.79 9.01 -4.09
CA GLY A 10 0.08 8.24 -3.21
C GLY A 10 1.25 7.58 -3.92
N ILE A 11 1.81 6.56 -3.26
CA ILE A 11 2.91 5.74 -3.76
C ILE A 11 2.34 4.40 -4.19
N VAL A 12 2.67 3.97 -5.40
CA VAL A 12 2.26 2.66 -5.91
C VAL A 12 3.20 1.60 -5.34
N PRO A 13 2.71 0.62 -4.56
CA PRO A 13 3.58 -0.43 -4.03
C PRO A 13 3.93 -1.45 -5.13
N ASP A 14 5.14 -2.00 -5.09
CA ASP A 14 5.54 -3.09 -5.99
C ASP A 14 4.79 -4.40 -5.70
N ILE A 15 4.44 -4.61 -4.42
CA ILE A 15 3.70 -5.78 -3.95
C ILE A 15 2.50 -5.30 -3.14
N VAL A 16 1.30 -5.60 -3.64
CA VAL A 16 0.04 -5.32 -2.95
C VAL A 16 -0.34 -6.53 -2.09
N VAL A 17 -0.39 -6.35 -0.77
CA VAL A 17 -0.91 -7.34 0.18
C VAL A 17 -2.06 -6.71 0.94
N LEU A 18 -3.27 -7.25 0.78
CA LEU A 18 -4.43 -6.78 1.53
C LEU A 18 -4.48 -7.48 2.89
N GLN A 19 -4.90 -6.72 3.91
CA GLN A 19 -5.13 -7.29 5.23
C GLN A 19 -6.34 -8.23 5.14
N GLU A 20 -6.22 -9.47 5.63
CA GLU A 20 -7.31 -10.45 5.58
C GLU A 20 -8.12 -10.47 6.87
N ASN A 21 -7.45 -10.28 8.01
CA ASN A 21 -8.08 -10.31 9.34
C ASN A 21 -8.65 -8.93 9.70
N LEU A 22 -9.68 -8.47 8.98
CA LEU A 22 -10.42 -7.27 9.37
C LEU A 22 -11.62 -7.61 10.26
N PRO A 23 -11.89 -6.82 11.29
CA PRO A 23 -13.19 -6.79 11.96
C PRO A 23 -14.33 -6.62 10.94
N GLU A 24 -15.46 -7.30 11.15
CA GLU A 24 -16.62 -7.27 10.24
C GLU A 24 -17.09 -5.83 9.94
N GLU A 25 -16.96 -4.93 10.90
CA GLU A 25 -17.33 -3.51 10.78
C GLU A 25 -16.42 -2.70 9.83
N LEU A 26 -15.22 -3.22 9.51
CA LEU A 26 -14.23 -2.59 8.63
C LEU A 26 -14.15 -3.24 7.24
N VAL A 27 -14.82 -4.37 7.02
CA VAL A 27 -14.87 -5.05 5.72
C VAL A 27 -15.48 -4.12 4.66
N GLY A 28 -14.73 -3.84 3.59
CA GLY A 28 -15.15 -2.94 2.51
C GLY A 28 -14.99 -1.45 2.81
N ARG A 29 -14.39 -1.08 3.95
CA ARG A 29 -14.05 0.30 4.34
C ARG A 29 -12.55 0.54 4.49
N ASP A 30 -11.76 -0.50 4.27
CA ASP A 30 -10.32 -0.59 4.44
C ASP A 30 -9.54 0.29 3.45
N GLY A 31 -10.06 0.52 2.23
CA GLY A 31 -9.38 1.30 1.19
C GLY A 31 -9.60 2.82 1.21
N SER A 32 -10.21 3.40 2.26
CA SER A 32 -10.72 4.79 2.23
C SER A 32 -9.83 5.85 2.91
N GLY A 33 -8.66 5.47 3.44
CA GLY A 33 -7.79 6.39 4.19
C GLY A 33 -6.67 6.99 3.33
N GLY A 34 -6.95 7.98 2.49
CA GLY A 34 -5.94 8.70 1.70
C GLY A 34 -6.24 10.19 1.53
N GLU A 35 -5.30 10.95 0.94
CA GLU A 35 -5.49 12.38 0.64
C GLU A 35 -6.73 12.61 -0.25
N ALA A 36 -6.97 11.73 -1.23
CA ALA A 36 -8.16 11.77 -2.09
C ALA A 36 -9.50 11.65 -1.33
N GLY A 37 -9.48 11.10 -0.11
CA GLY A 37 -10.66 11.02 0.75
C GLY A 37 -10.96 12.30 1.55
N LEU A 38 -10.03 13.25 1.60
CA LEU A 38 -10.17 14.44 2.44
C LEU A 38 -11.01 15.53 1.77
N ARG A 39 -11.88 16.18 2.53
CA ARG A 39 -12.67 17.31 2.03
C ARG A 39 -11.74 18.47 1.67
N GLY A 40 -11.81 18.92 0.42
CA GLY A 40 -11.01 20.04 -0.06
C GLY A 40 -9.56 19.69 -0.38
N HIS A 41 -9.24 18.41 -0.57
CA HIS A 41 -7.96 18.01 -1.14
C HIS A 41 -7.80 18.56 -2.56
N PHE A 42 -6.56 18.76 -2.99
CA PHE A 42 -6.27 19.08 -4.39
C PHE A 42 -6.22 17.78 -5.18
N GLY A 43 -6.95 17.74 -6.29
CA GLY A 43 -7.02 16.53 -7.12
C GLY A 43 -5.68 16.16 -7.76
N ALA A 44 -5.63 14.95 -8.29
CA ALA A 44 -4.45 14.45 -9.00
C ALA A 44 -4.08 15.35 -10.20
N GLN A 45 -2.77 15.46 -10.50
CA GLN A 45 -2.28 16.20 -11.66
C GLN A 45 -2.03 15.27 -12.84
N GLY A 46 -2.40 15.71 -14.04
CA GLY A 46 -2.16 14.97 -15.29
C GLY A 46 -3.12 13.80 -15.49
N GLU A 47 -2.59 12.66 -15.94
CA GLU A 47 -3.36 11.43 -16.22
C GLU A 47 -3.39 10.46 -15.03
N ALA A 48 -2.91 10.87 -13.85
CA ALA A 48 -2.86 10.00 -12.69
C ALA A 48 -4.24 9.85 -12.05
N GLU A 49 -4.66 8.59 -11.81
CA GLU A 49 -5.90 8.30 -11.12
C GLU A 49 -5.74 8.51 -9.61
N GLU A 50 -6.75 9.14 -9.01
CA GLU A 50 -6.79 9.30 -7.56
C GLU A 50 -6.88 7.93 -6.88
N ALA A 51 -6.00 7.70 -5.92
CA ALA A 51 -5.92 6.45 -5.21
C ALA A 51 -6.14 6.68 -3.71
N GLY A 52 -6.88 5.74 -3.11
CA GLY A 52 -6.96 5.63 -1.66
C GLY A 52 -5.59 5.28 -1.06
N GLY A 53 -5.44 5.53 0.24
CA GLY A 53 -4.26 5.04 0.95
C GLY A 53 -4.35 3.53 1.19
N SER A 54 -3.27 2.99 1.77
CA SER A 54 -3.23 1.62 2.25
C SER A 54 -4.27 1.38 3.35
N SER A 55 -4.57 0.11 3.63
CA SER A 55 -5.39 -0.26 4.78
C SER A 55 -4.87 0.43 6.05
N VAL A 56 -5.77 1.11 6.75
CA VAL A 56 -5.46 1.84 8.00
C VAL A 56 -5.49 0.92 9.22
N TYR A 57 -6.03 -0.30 9.05
CA TYR A 57 -6.22 -1.24 10.15
C TYR A 57 -4.98 -2.09 10.38
N VAL A 58 -4.47 -2.04 11.61
CA VAL A 58 -3.39 -2.90 12.10
C VAL A 58 -3.95 -3.73 13.27
N PRO A 59 -3.95 -5.07 13.20
CA PRO A 59 -4.37 -5.92 14.31
C PRO A 59 -3.47 -5.72 15.55
N GLN A 60 -4.04 -5.88 16.75
CA GLN A 60 -3.25 -5.85 18.00
C GLN A 60 -2.31 -7.05 18.12
N ASP A 61 -2.76 -8.21 17.63
CA ASP A 61 -1.95 -9.42 17.55
C ASP A 61 -1.17 -9.42 16.24
N ALA A 62 0.16 -9.30 16.33
CA ALA A 62 1.05 -9.30 15.17
C ALA A 62 0.96 -10.60 14.34
N THR A 63 0.52 -11.72 14.92
CA THR A 63 0.32 -12.96 14.18
C THR A 63 -0.87 -12.90 13.22
N LEU A 64 -1.78 -11.94 13.41
CA LEU A 64 -2.93 -11.69 12.54
C LEU A 64 -2.66 -10.63 11.49
N ASP A 65 -1.49 -9.97 11.51
CA ASP A 65 -1.10 -8.97 10.51
C ASP A 65 -0.60 -9.66 9.24
N THR A 66 -1.43 -9.67 8.19
CA THR A 66 -1.12 -10.37 6.94
C THR A 66 0.05 -9.71 6.22
N GLN A 67 0.11 -8.38 6.24
CA GLN A 67 1.14 -7.60 5.54
C GLN A 67 2.52 -7.81 6.19
N LEU A 68 2.57 -7.74 7.52
CA LEU A 68 3.79 -7.95 8.29
C LEU A 68 4.33 -9.38 8.14
N ASN A 69 3.45 -10.37 8.28
CA ASN A 69 3.87 -11.76 8.17
C ASN A 69 4.31 -12.12 6.75
N TYR A 70 3.67 -11.57 5.72
CA TYR A 70 4.12 -11.71 4.34
C TYR A 70 5.54 -11.13 4.13
N ALA A 71 5.81 -9.94 4.68
CA ALA A 71 7.14 -9.34 4.63
C ALA A 71 8.21 -10.21 5.31
N PHE A 72 7.90 -10.81 6.48
CA PHE A 72 8.83 -11.72 7.14
C PHE A 72 9.09 -13.00 6.32
N GLN A 73 8.07 -13.58 5.71
CA GLN A 73 8.22 -14.76 4.86
C GLN A 73 9.12 -14.45 3.65
N LEU A 74 8.98 -13.28 3.02
CA LEU A 74 9.87 -12.83 1.94
C LEU A 74 11.31 -12.69 2.43
N LEU A 75 11.51 -11.98 3.56
CA LEU A 75 12.84 -11.72 4.11
C LEU A 75 13.58 -12.99 4.55
N ARG A 76 12.84 -14.03 4.97
CA ARG A 76 13.38 -15.34 5.35
C ARG A 76 13.55 -16.29 4.16
N GLY A 77 13.07 -15.92 2.97
CA GLY A 77 13.10 -16.76 1.78
C GLY A 77 12.11 -17.93 1.82
N GLU A 78 11.10 -17.87 2.69
CA GLU A 78 10.02 -18.87 2.76
C GLU A 78 9.09 -18.75 1.56
N ILE A 79 8.93 -17.54 1.03
CA ILE A 79 8.19 -17.24 -0.19
C ILE A 79 9.06 -16.41 -1.16
N GLN A 80 8.75 -16.50 -2.45
CA GLN A 80 9.43 -15.74 -3.51
C GLN A 80 8.44 -14.84 -4.22
N ASN A 81 8.86 -13.62 -4.53
CA ASN A 81 8.10 -12.65 -5.32
C ASN A 81 9.04 -12.04 -6.36
N ALA A 82 8.58 -11.87 -7.60
CA ALA A 82 9.41 -11.30 -8.68
C ALA A 82 9.90 -9.88 -8.38
N ALA A 83 9.19 -9.13 -7.53
CA ALA A 83 9.56 -7.80 -7.07
C ALA A 83 10.51 -7.80 -5.84
N PHE A 84 10.93 -8.97 -5.34
CA PHE A 84 11.80 -9.07 -4.16
C PHE A 84 12.97 -10.06 -4.37
N PRO A 85 14.23 -9.70 -4.03
CA PRO A 85 14.65 -8.41 -3.48
C PRO A 85 14.52 -7.27 -4.50
N PRO A 86 14.33 -6.02 -4.03
CA PRO A 86 14.23 -4.89 -4.93
C PRO A 86 15.55 -4.69 -5.68
N ASP A 87 15.46 -4.38 -6.96
CA ASP A 87 16.60 -4.01 -7.79
C ASP A 87 17.04 -2.57 -7.43
N PRO A 88 18.28 -2.36 -6.93
CA PRO A 88 18.74 -1.03 -6.53
C PRO A 88 18.89 -0.06 -7.72
N ASP A 89 19.00 -0.58 -8.94
CA ASP A 89 19.14 0.21 -10.16
C ASP A 89 17.80 0.44 -10.86
N ALA A 90 16.74 -0.25 -10.43
CA ALA A 90 15.40 -0.07 -10.99
C ALA A 90 14.82 1.29 -10.59
N PRO A 91 14.15 2.00 -11.53
CA PRO A 91 13.44 3.22 -11.20
C PRO A 91 12.30 2.93 -10.23
N VAL A 92 12.36 3.49 -9.02
CA VAL A 92 11.27 3.41 -8.05
C VAL A 92 10.05 4.13 -8.62
N PRO A 93 8.92 3.45 -8.86
CA PRO A 93 7.69 4.08 -9.32
C PRO A 93 7.11 4.92 -8.18
N ASN A 94 7.49 6.18 -8.14
CA ASN A 94 6.95 7.18 -7.22
C ASN A 94 6.04 8.12 -7.94
#